data_AF-A0A0F9EUG7-F1
#
_entry.id   AF-A0A0F9EUG7-F1
#
_cell.length_a   1.000
_cell.length_b   1.000
_cell.length_c   1.000
_cell.angle_alpha   90.00
_cell.angle_beta   90.00
_cell.angle_gamma   90.00
#
_symmetry.space_group_name_H-M   'P 1'
#
loop_
_entity.id
_entity.type
_entity.pdbx_description
1 polymer ?
#
loop_
_entity_poly.entity_id
_entity_poly.type
_entity_poly.pdbx_seq_one_letter_code
_entity_poly.pdbx_strand_id
1 'polypeptide(L)' 'MKKEHKEYLDNLRESGETNMFGARPYLMDEFGLDKKEAQSILMEWMKSFK' A
#
# COMPACT_ATOMS: atom_id res chain seq x y z
N MET A 1 -9.71 0.68 -4.59
CA MET A 1 -8.98 0.85 -3.31
C MET A 1 -9.77 1.74 -2.36
N LYS A 2 -9.80 1.43 -1.05
CA LYS A 2 -10.43 2.29 -0.04
C LYS A 2 -9.53 3.48 0.32
N LYS A 3 -10.12 4.58 0.80
CA LYS A 3 -9.40 5.79 1.22
C LYS A 3 -8.33 5.49 2.29
N GLU A 4 -8.66 4.66 3.27
CA GLU A 4 -7.75 4.25 4.35
C GLU A 4 -6.46 3.60 3.83
N HIS A 5 -6.53 2.76 2.79
CA HIS A 5 -5.35 2.13 2.21
C HIS A 5 -4.45 3.16 1.51
N LYS A 6 -5.04 4.17 0.87
CA LYS A 6 -4.30 5.23 0.18
C LYS A 6 -3.55 6.10 1.19
N GLU A 7 -4.24 6.57 2.22
CA GLU A 7 -3.66 7.41 3.26
C GLU A 7 -2.53 6.68 3.98
N TYR A 8 -2.72 5.39 4.29
CA TYR A 8 -1.67 4.56 4.86
C TYR A 8 -0.43 4.47 3.95
N LEU A 9 -0.61 4.20 2.65
CA LEU A 9 0.49 4.10 1.70
C LEU A 9 1.21 5.43 1.45
N ASP A 10 0.48 6.55 1.48
CA ASP A 10 1.06 7.88 1.36
C ASP A 10 1.92 8.19 2.60
N ASN A 11 1.41 7.92 3.81
CA ASN A 11 2.17 8.06 5.06
C ASN A 11 3.41 7.14 5.09
N LEU A 12 3.27 5.89 4.66
CA LEU A 12 4.38 4.93 4.60
C LEU A 12 5.46 5.35 3.60
N ARG A 13 5.06 5.97 2.48
CA ARG A 13 6.00 6.55 1.51
C ARG A 13 6.72 7.77 2.08
N GLU A 14 6.02 8.62 2.82
CA GLU A 14 6.59 9.81 3.46
C GLU A 14 7.51 9.47 4.63
N SER A 15 7.24 8.37 5.36
CA SER A 15 8.10 7.93 6.47
C SER A 15 9.47 7.43 6.00
N GLY A 16 9.57 6.94 4.77
CA GLY A 16 10.80 6.38 4.22
C GLY A 16 11.15 4.99 4.74
N GLU A 17 10.28 4.33 5.51
CA GLU A 17 10.50 2.97 6.03
C GLU A 17 10.64 1.93 4.90
N THR A 18 9.91 2.13 3.81
CA THR A 18 10.00 1.29 2.61
C THR A 18 9.82 2.12 1.34
N ASN A 19 10.35 1.61 0.23
CA ASN A 19 9.97 2.10 -1.09
C ASN A 19 8.57 1.58 -1.48
N MET A 20 8.04 2.13 -2.57
CA MET A 20 6.71 1.80 -3.07
C MET A 20 6.53 0.28 -3.36
N PHE A 21 7.58 -0.43 -3.79
CA PHE A 21 7.50 -1.86 -4.11
C PHE A 21 7.46 -2.76 -2.87
N GLY A 22 8.03 -2.30 -1.76
CA GLY A 22 8.09 -3.01 -0.49
C GLY A 22 6.86 -2.82 0.41
N ALA A 23 5.86 -2.03 0.00
CA ALA A 23 4.71 -1.70 0.84
C ALA A 23 3.66 -2.81 0.98
N ARG A 24 3.78 -3.93 0.25
CA ARG A 24 2.78 -5.02 0.30
C ARG A 24 2.67 -5.69 1.69
N PRO A 25 3.75 -6.10 2.36
CA PRO A 25 3.66 -6.71 3.69
C PRO A 25 3.00 -5.78 4.72
N TYR A 26 3.28 -4.48 4.66
CA TYR A 26 2.65 -3.47 5.51
C TYR A 26 1.13 -3.42 5.34
N LEU A 27 0.62 -3.51 4.11
CA LEU A 27 -0.83 -3.62 3.86
C LEU A 27 -1.43 -4.91 4.43
N MET A 28 -0.69 -6.02 4.38
CA MET A 28 -1.14 -7.30 4.91
C MET A 28 -1.22 -7.24 6.44
N ASP A 29 -0.19 -6.70 7.08
CA ASP A 29 -0.09 -6.62 8.54
C ASP A 29 -1.08 -5.61 9.13
N GLU A 30 -1.23 -4.44 8.51
CA GLU A 30 -2.14 -3.38 9.00
C GLU A 30 -3.63 -3.73 8.81
N PHE A 31 -3.98 -4.29 7.65
CA PHE A 31 -5.38 -4.48 7.26
C PHE A 31 -5.83 -5.95 7.26
N GLY A 32 -4.96 -6.88 7.66
CA GLY A 32 -5.26 -8.33 7.66
C GLY A 32 -5.53 -8.90 6.27
N LEU A 33 -4.96 -8.29 5.24
CA LEU A 33 -5.23 -8.63 3.83
C LEU A 33 -4.43 -9.87 3.40
N ASP A 34 -5.00 -10.63 2.47
CA ASP A 34 -4.22 -11.65 1.80
C ASP A 34 -3.22 -11.03 0.81
N LYS A 35 -2.27 -11.86 0.35
CA LYS A 35 -1.20 -11.41 -0.57
C LYS A 35 -1.75 -10.83 -1.87
N LYS A 36 -2.86 -11.37 -2.42
CA LYS A 36 -3.45 -10.92 -3.68
C LYS A 36 -4.19 -9.60 -3.50
N GLU A 37 -4.94 -9.45 -2.42
CA GLU A 37 -5.65 -8.22 -2.07
C GLU A 37 -4.66 -7.08 -1.86
N ALA A 38 -3.64 -7.28 -1.01
CA ALA A 38 -2.59 -6.30 -0.77
C ALA A 38 -1.83 -5.92 -2.06
N GLN A 39 -1.53 -6.90 -2.91
CA GLN A 39 -0.90 -6.63 -4.21
C GLN A 39 -1.80 -5.82 -5.14
N SER A 40 -3.09 -6.12 -5.20
CA SER A 40 -4.05 -5.38 -6.03
C SER A 40 -4.15 -3.91 -5.61
N ILE A 41 -4.27 -3.68 -4.31
CA ILE A 41 -4.32 -2.34 -3.70
C ILE A 41 -3.03 -1.57 -4.01
N LEU A 42 -1.87 -2.18 -3.79
CA LEU A 42 -0.59 -1.53 -4.03
C LEU A 42 -0.43 -1.11 -5.51
N MET A 43 -0.82 -1.99 -6.43
CA MET A 43 -0.75 -1.70 -7.87
C MET A 43 -1.74 -0.61 -8.29
N GLU A 44 -2.94 -0.58 -7.71
CA GLU A 44 -3.93 0.48 -7.94
C GLU A 44 -3.39 1.84 -7.45
N TRP A 45 -2.78 1.87 -6.26
CA TRP A 45 -2.15 3.06 -5.71
C TRP A 45 -0.97 3.55 -6.57
N MET A 46 -0.05 2.66 -6.96
CA MET A 46 1.08 3.02 -7.85
C MET A 46 0.61 3.62 -9.19
N LYS A 47 -0.48 3.11 -9.75
CA LYS A 47 -1.07 3.64 -10.99
C LYS A 47 -1.62 5.06 -10.83
N SER A 48 -1.98 5.48 -9.62
CA SER A 48 -2.50 6.83 -9.36
C SER A 48 -1.45 7.95 -9.46
N PHE A 49 -0.16 7.61 -9.56
CA PHE A 49 0.94 8.56 -9.77
C PHE A 49 1.34 8.74 -11.24
N LYS A 50 0.61 8.14 -12.18
CA LYS A 50 0.80 8.35 -13.63
C LYS A 50 0.03 9.55 -14.14
#